data_AF-A0A7T5USD5-F1
#
_entry.id   AF-A0A7T5USD5-F1
#
_cell.length_a   1.000
_cell.length_b   1.000
_cell.length_c   1.000
_cell.angle_alpha   90.00
_cell.angle_beta   90.00
_cell.angle_gamma   90.00
#
_symmetry.space_group_name_H-M   'P 1'
#
loop_
_entity.id
_entity.type
_entity.pdbx_description
1 polymer ?
#
loop_
_entity_poly.entity_id
_entity_poly.type
_entity_poly.pdbx_seq_one_letter_code
_entity_poly.pdbx_strand_id
1 'polypeptide(L)'
;MSFEKLEEQFSPEEELAQLKEHAREVQRKEESRELNTANFIDNAFDPEKLTQKDVEMWRRFQEGTLTTYEFFAYAKEAAKDPQRSPFAEYLGNEMNKENLRKQIEKIRSQNEEGEGQENNR
;
A
#
# COMPACT_ATOMS: atom_id res chain seq x y z
N MET A 1 -12.35 30.63 0.67
CA MET A 1 -11.03 30.54 0.01
C MET A 1 -10.93 29.13 -0.56
N SER A 2 -10.90 29.02 -1.88
CA SER A 2 -10.73 27.77 -2.60
C SER A 2 -9.31 27.26 -2.40
N PHE A 3 -9.18 26.05 -1.85
CA PHE A 3 -7.93 25.31 -1.83
C PHE A 3 -7.68 24.80 -3.25
N GLU A 4 -6.97 25.60 -4.05
CA GLU A 4 -6.16 25.06 -5.12
C GLU A 4 -5.09 24.21 -4.45
N LYS A 5 -5.35 22.90 -4.31
CA LYS A 5 -4.26 21.93 -4.17
C LYS A 5 -3.46 22.07 -5.46
N LEU A 6 -2.29 22.69 -5.37
CA LEU A 6 -1.24 22.46 -6.36
C LEU A 6 -1.02 20.95 -6.39
N GLU A 7 -1.65 20.28 -7.34
CA GLU A 7 -1.23 18.97 -7.80
C GLU A 7 0.11 19.21 -8.50
N GLU A 8 1.20 19.23 -7.73
CA GLU A 8 2.51 18.94 -8.29
C GLU A 8 2.44 17.49 -8.78
N GLN A 9 2.03 17.34 -10.04
CA GLN A 9 2.19 16.10 -10.77
C GLN A 9 3.70 15.91 -10.91
N PHE A 10 4.27 15.14 -9.98
CA PHE A 10 5.65 14.72 -10.04
C PHE A 10 5.91 14.05 -11.39
N SER A 11 7.08 14.31 -11.95
CA SER A 11 7.50 13.59 -13.14
C SER A 11 7.59 12.07 -12.83
N PRO A 12 7.42 11.20 -13.84
CA PRO A 12 7.56 9.75 -13.66
C PRO A 12 8.86 9.32 -12.96
N GLU A 13 9.95 10.08 -13.17
CA GLU A 13 11.27 9.84 -12.60
C GLU A 13 11.33 10.22 -11.11
N GLU A 14 10.68 11.31 -10.72
CA GLU A 14 10.56 11.74 -9.33
C GLU A 14 9.67 10.79 -8.52
N GLU A 15 8.56 10.33 -9.10
CA GLU A 15 7.69 9.32 -8.45
C GLU A 15 8.45 8.01 -8.19
N LEU A 16 9.27 7.57 -9.16
CA LEU A 16 10.11 6.39 -8.98
C LEU A 16 11.17 6.62 -7.90
N ALA A 17 11.81 7.78 -7.87
CA ALA A 17 12.79 8.12 -6.83
C ALA A 17 12.16 8.12 -5.43
N GLN A 18 10.97 8.71 -5.26
CA GLN A 18 10.24 8.69 -4.00
C GLN A 18 9.85 7.28 -3.58
N LEU A 19 9.39 6.44 -4.51
CA LEU A 19 9.05 5.06 -4.20
C LEU A 19 10.28 4.27 -3.73
N LYS A 20 11.43 4.48 -4.39
CA LYS A 20 12.70 3.86 -4.00
C LYS A 20 13.14 4.29 -2.61
N GLU A 21 13.00 5.58 -2.28
CA GLU A 21 13.31 6.10 -0.95
C GLU A 21 12.37 5.52 0.11
N HIS A 22 11.06 5.50 -0.15
CA HIS A 22 10.07 4.88 0.74
C HIS A 22 10.40 3.40 1.00
N ALA A 23 10.68 2.64 -0.05
CA ALA A 23 11.01 1.22 0.09
C ALA A 23 12.31 1.00 0.89
N ARG A 24 13.31 1.87 0.72
CA ARG A 24 14.54 1.88 1.54
C ARG A 24 14.25 2.20 3.01
N GLU A 25 13.36 3.15 3.28
CA GLU A 25 12.99 3.49 4.65
C GLU A 25 12.29 2.33 5.34
N VAL A 26 11.35 1.66 4.66
CA VAL A 26 10.67 0.47 5.20
C VAL A 26 11.67 -0.66 5.43
N GLN A 27 12.58 -0.93 4.49
CA GLN A 27 13.65 -1.91 4.66
C GLN A 27 14.51 -1.61 5.90
N ARG A 28 14.96 -0.36 6.08
CA ARG A 28 15.74 0.05 7.26
C ARG A 28 15.00 -0.20 8.58
N LYS A 29 13.71 0.11 8.62
CA LYS A 29 12.86 -0.13 9.81
C LYS A 29 12.65 -1.62 10.08
N GLU A 30 12.58 -2.44 9.04
CA GLU A 30 12.54 -3.90 9.19
C GLU A 30 13.88 -4.44 9.73
N GLU A 31 15.00 -4.00 9.18
CA GLU A 31 16.35 -4.37 9.63
C GLU A 31 16.62 -3.93 11.08
N SER A 32 16.13 -2.76 11.49
CA SER A 32 16.23 -2.26 12.87
C SER A 32 15.24 -2.91 13.84
N ARG A 33 14.33 -3.77 13.35
CA ARG A 33 13.22 -4.40 14.08
C ARG A 33 12.16 -3.44 14.61
N GLU A 34 12.11 -2.22 14.08
CA GLU A 34 11.03 -1.26 14.33
C GLU A 34 9.74 -1.67 13.60
N LEU A 35 9.86 -2.33 12.46
CA LEU A 35 8.77 -2.97 11.72
C LEU A 35 8.99 -4.47 11.67
N ASN A 36 7.98 -5.25 12.06
CA ASN A 36 8.03 -6.71 12.03
C ASN A 36 7.15 -7.26 10.89
N THR A 37 7.44 -6.80 9.68
CA THR A 37 6.76 -7.23 8.46
C THR A 37 7.56 -8.28 7.67
N ALA A 38 8.87 -8.40 7.94
CA ALA A 38 9.79 -9.41 7.42
C ALA A 38 9.83 -9.57 5.89
N ASN A 39 9.37 -8.57 5.12
CA ASN A 39 9.33 -8.66 3.66
C ASN A 39 10.68 -8.33 3.03
N PHE A 40 11.52 -7.54 3.70
CA PHE A 40 12.77 -6.99 3.15
C PHE A 40 14.04 -7.53 3.82
N ILE A 41 13.91 -8.39 4.85
CA ILE A 41 15.02 -8.76 5.77
C ILE A 41 16.05 -9.75 5.18
N ASP A 42 15.80 -10.38 4.04
CA ASP A 42 16.68 -11.45 3.51
C ASP A 42 17.64 -11.02 2.38
N ASN A 43 17.97 -9.73 2.25
CA ASN A 43 18.81 -9.17 1.16
C ASN A 43 18.33 -9.47 -0.27
N ALA A 44 17.12 -10.02 -0.41
CA ALA A 44 16.53 -10.34 -1.70
C ALA A 44 15.92 -9.12 -2.37
N PHE A 45 15.72 -8.01 -1.66
CA PHE A 45 15.13 -6.80 -2.19
C PHE A 45 16.19 -5.77 -2.58
N ASP A 46 16.13 -5.29 -3.82
CA ASP A 46 16.90 -4.15 -4.30
C ASP A 46 15.93 -3.06 -4.77
N PRO A 47 15.80 -1.93 -4.03
CA PRO A 47 14.97 -0.81 -4.42
C PRO A 47 15.26 -0.29 -5.84
N GLU A 48 16.50 -0.41 -6.32
CA GLU A 48 16.85 0.05 -7.67
C GLU A 48 16.19 -0.77 -8.78
N LYS A 49 15.68 -1.97 -8.47
CA LYS A 49 14.93 -2.83 -9.39
C LYS A 49 13.46 -2.48 -9.51
N LEU A 50 12.96 -1.54 -8.72
CA LEU A 50 11.62 -1.01 -8.89
C LEU A 50 11.49 -0.33 -10.26
N THR A 51 10.32 -0.54 -10.87
CA THR A 51 9.96 -0.13 -12.22
C THR A 51 8.80 0.85 -12.19
N GLN A 52 8.51 1.48 -13.33
CA GLN A 52 7.33 2.35 -13.44
C GLN A 52 6.01 1.63 -13.13
N LYS A 53 5.96 0.31 -13.37
CA LYS A 53 4.78 -0.49 -13.02
C LYS A 53 4.58 -0.59 -11.51
N ASP A 54 5.67 -0.64 -10.74
CA ASP A 54 5.62 -0.65 -9.27
C ASP A 54 5.09 0.70 -8.75
N VAL A 55 5.52 1.81 -9.38
CA VAL A 55 5.01 3.16 -9.13
C VAL A 55 3.52 3.25 -9.42
N GLU A 56 3.07 2.76 -10.58
CA GLU A 56 1.65 2.76 -10.95
C GLU A 56 0.81 2.02 -9.91
N MET A 57 1.23 0.83 -9.49
CA MET A 57 0.48 0.05 -8.49
C MET A 57 0.47 0.74 -7.12
N TRP A 58 1.60 1.31 -6.70
CA TRP A 58 1.69 2.08 -5.45
C TRP A 58 0.75 3.28 -5.46
N ARG A 59 0.77 4.07 -6.53
CA ARG A 59 -0.11 5.25 -6.68
C ARG A 59 -1.58 4.85 -6.63
N ARG A 60 -1.97 3.85 -7.41
CA ARG A 60 -3.35 3.35 -7.44
C ARG A 60 -3.79 2.81 -6.08
N PHE A 61 -2.87 2.20 -5.32
CA PHE A 61 -3.14 1.82 -3.94
C PHE A 61 -3.39 3.03 -3.04
N GLN A 62 -2.52 4.05 -3.09
CA GLN A 62 -2.68 5.28 -2.29
C GLN A 62 -3.97 6.04 -2.64
N GLU A 63 -4.37 6.04 -3.91
CA GLU A 63 -5.64 6.61 -4.38
C GLU A 63 -6.86 5.75 -4.04
N GLY A 64 -6.66 4.51 -3.57
CA GLY A 64 -7.73 3.55 -3.30
C GLY A 64 -8.42 3.01 -4.56
N THR A 65 -7.79 3.15 -5.74
CA THR A 65 -8.32 2.72 -7.04
C THR A 65 -7.74 1.39 -7.53
N LEU A 66 -6.75 0.84 -6.82
CA LEU A 66 -6.19 -0.48 -7.12
C LEU A 66 -7.15 -1.59 -6.68
N THR A 67 -7.65 -2.37 -7.63
CA THR A 67 -8.50 -3.53 -7.32
C THR A 67 -7.66 -4.75 -6.96
N THR A 68 -8.27 -5.69 -6.22
CA THR A 68 -7.66 -6.98 -5.88
C THR A 68 -7.25 -7.77 -7.13
N TYR A 69 -8.04 -7.74 -8.20
CA TYR A 69 -7.74 -8.44 -9.45
C TYR A 69 -6.47 -7.90 -10.13
N GLU A 70 -6.35 -6.58 -10.21
CA GLU A 70 -5.19 -5.91 -10.81
C GLU A 70 -3.93 -6.15 -9.98
N PHE A 71 -4.05 -6.08 -8.66
CA PHE A 71 -2.96 -6.45 -7.75
C PHE A 71 -2.52 -7.90 -7.98
N PHE A 72 -3.43 -8.86 -8.08
CA PHE A 72 -3.05 -10.27 -8.31
C PHE A 72 -2.32 -10.48 -9.64
N ALA A 73 -2.76 -9.81 -10.71
CA ALA A 73 -2.08 -9.86 -12.00
C ALA A 73 -0.66 -9.29 -11.91
N TYR A 74 -0.52 -8.15 -11.22
CA TYR A 74 0.76 -7.52 -10.94
C TYR A 74 1.68 -8.40 -10.09
N ALA A 75 1.19 -8.91 -8.95
CA ALA A 75 1.97 -9.71 -8.01
C ALA A 75 2.50 -11.00 -8.65
N LYS A 76 1.69 -11.65 -9.51
CA LYS A 76 2.11 -12.82 -10.28
C LYS A 76 3.26 -12.52 -11.25
N GLU A 77 3.31 -11.30 -11.78
CA GLU A 77 4.43 -10.87 -12.63
C GLU A 77 5.65 -10.49 -11.80
N ALA A 78 5.48 -9.72 -10.74
CA ALA A 78 6.55 -9.31 -9.83
C ALA A 78 7.25 -10.51 -9.17
N ALA A 79 6.51 -11.58 -8.85
CA ALA A 79 7.05 -12.83 -8.29
C ALA A 79 8.05 -13.55 -9.23
N LYS A 80 8.10 -13.21 -10.52
CA LYS A 80 9.11 -13.74 -11.45
C LYS A 80 10.48 -13.10 -11.26
N ASP A 81 10.55 -11.96 -10.58
CA ASP A 81 11.77 -11.24 -10.26
C ASP A 81 11.95 -11.24 -8.73
N PRO A 82 12.90 -12.02 -8.20
CA PRO A 82 13.16 -12.09 -6.76
C PRO A 82 13.47 -10.74 -6.12
N GLN A 83 13.95 -9.76 -6.89
CA GLN A 83 14.26 -8.42 -6.41
C GLN A 83 13.04 -7.51 -6.31
N ARG A 84 11.93 -7.88 -6.94
CA ARG A 84 10.66 -7.14 -6.93
C ARG A 84 9.55 -7.84 -6.15
N SER A 85 9.60 -9.17 -6.02
CA SER A 85 8.63 -9.95 -5.22
C SER A 85 8.42 -9.39 -3.81
N PRO A 86 9.47 -9.01 -3.06
CA PRO A 86 9.32 -8.40 -1.72
C PRO A 86 8.42 -7.17 -1.69
N PHE A 87 8.51 -6.30 -2.69
CA PHE A 87 7.68 -5.10 -2.76
C PHE A 87 6.22 -5.43 -3.07
N ALA A 88 5.96 -6.41 -3.95
CA ALA A 88 4.60 -6.87 -4.23
C ALA A 88 3.94 -7.53 -3.00
N GLU A 89 4.71 -8.30 -2.21
CA GLU A 89 4.25 -8.89 -0.94
C GLU A 89 3.94 -7.81 0.10
N TYR A 90 4.82 -6.83 0.24
CA TYR A 90 4.59 -5.65 1.07
C TYR A 90 3.30 -4.91 0.67
N LEU A 91 3.12 -4.61 -0.62
CA LEU A 91 1.93 -3.94 -1.13
C LEU A 91 0.65 -4.75 -0.84
N GLY A 92 0.70 -6.08 -1.01
CA GLY A 92 -0.42 -6.97 -0.69
C GLY A 92 -0.82 -6.92 0.79
N ASN A 93 0.17 -6.85 1.68
CA ASN A 93 -0.07 -6.69 3.12
C ASN A 93 -0.71 -5.34 3.46
N GLU A 94 -0.25 -4.25 2.83
CA GLU A 94 -0.85 -2.92 3.01
C GLU A 94 -2.30 -2.87 2.51
N MET A 95 -2.59 -3.48 1.35
CA MET A 95 -3.95 -3.64 0.86
C MET A 95 -4.85 -4.43 1.83
N ASN A 96 -4.33 -5.51 2.41
CA ASN A 96 -5.10 -6.32 3.37
C ASN A 96 -5.40 -5.53 4.65
N LYS A 97 -4.43 -4.80 5.20
CA LYS A 97 -4.63 -3.93 6.37
C LYS A 97 -5.72 -2.88 6.11
N GLU A 98 -5.67 -2.24 4.94
CA GLU A 98 -6.67 -1.24 4.55
C GLU A 98 -8.07 -1.84 4.40
N ASN A 99 -8.19 -3.01 3.77
CA ASN A 99 -9.46 -3.73 3.67
C ASN A 99 -10.03 -4.15 5.03
N LEU A 100 -9.15 -4.57 5.96
CA LEU A 100 -9.56 -4.91 7.33
C LEU A 100 -10.04 -3.67 8.09
N ARG A 101 -9.36 -2.52 7.95
CA ARG A 101 -9.81 -1.25 8.54
C ARG A 101 -11.20 -0.86 8.05
N LYS A 102 -11.43 -0.88 6.74
CA LYS A 102 -12.75 -0.60 6.14
C LYS A 102 -13.85 -1.53 6.64
N GLN A 103 -13.54 -2.82 6.81
CA GLN A 103 -14.48 -3.79 7.38
C GLN A 103 -14.81 -3.48 8.84
N ILE A 104 -13.81 -3.14 9.66
CA ILE A 104 -14.01 -2.77 11.06
C ILE A 104 -14.85 -1.49 11.16
N GLU A 105 -14.56 -0.48 10.35
CA GLU A 105 -15.36 0.77 10.30
C GLU A 105 -16.81 0.50 9.92
N LYS A 106 -17.04 -0.34 8.90
CA LYS A 106 -18.40 -0.74 8.50
C LYS A 106 -19.15 -1.45 9.63
N ILE A 107 -18.50 -2.37 10.33
CA ILE A 107 -19.11 -3.08 11.48
C ILE A 107 -19.45 -2.09 12.60
N ARG A 108 -18.57 -1.12 12.88
CA ARG A 108 -18.84 -0.08 13.89
C ARG A 108 -20.05 0.77 13.53
N SER A 109 -20.12 1.27 12.29
CA SER A 109 -21.27 2.05 11.82
C SER A 109 -22.59 1.28 11.88
N GLN A 110 -22.57 -0.02 11.55
CA GLN A 110 -23.76 -0.87 11.65
C GLN A 110 -24.23 -1.09 13.09
N ASN A 111 -23.29 -1.18 14.05
CA ASN A 111 -23.64 -1.32 15.47
C ASN A 111 -24.18 -0.01 16.07
N GLU A 112 -23.61 1.14 15.69
CA GLU A 112 -24.08 2.46 16.13
C GLU A 112 -25.50 2.78 15.61
N GLU A 113 -25.83 2.36 14.38
CA GLU A 113 -27.18 2.50 13.82
C GLU A 113 -28.21 1.56 14.49
N GLY A 114 -27.77 0.38 14.96
CA GLY A 114 -28.62 -0.59 15.65
C GLY A 114 -29.03 -0.16 17.07
N GLU A 115 -28.11 0.44 17.83
CA GLU A 115 -28.38 0.92 19.21
C GLU A 115 -29.32 2.15 19.25
N GLY A 116 -29.40 2.92 18.16
CA GLY A 116 -30.32 4.05 18.01
C GLY A 116 -31.79 3.66 17.79
N GLN A 117 -32.06 2.42 17.36
CA GLN A 117 -33.43 1.94 17.11
C GLN A 117 -34.07 1.21 18.30
N GLU A 118 -33.28 0.64 19.22
CA GLU A 118 -33.83 -0.06 20.41
C GLU A 118 -34.28 0.88 21.54
N ASN A 119 -33.78 2.12 21.60
CA ASN A 119 -34.17 3.09 22.64
C ASN A 119 -35.42 3.93 22.33
N ASN A 120 -36.18 3.59 21.27
CA ASN A 120 -37.39 4.29 20.83
C ASN A 120 -38.65 3.39 20.72
N ARG A 121 -38.64 2.21 21.36
CA ARG A 121 -39.82 1.35 21.53
C ARG A 121 -40.20 1.24 23.00
#